data_AF-A0A8J2KGB6-F1
#
_entry.id   AF-A0A8J2KGB6-F1
#
_cell.length_a   1.000
_cell.length_b   1.000
_cell.length_c   1.000
_cell.angle_alpha   90.00
_cell.angle_beta   90.00
_cell.angle_gamma   90.00
#
_symmetry.space_group_name_H-M   'P 1'
#
loop_
_entity.id
_entity.type
_entity.pdbx_description
1 polymer ?
#
loop_
_entity_poly.entity_id
_entity_poly.type
_entity_poly.pdbx_seq_one_letter_code
_entity_poly.pdbx_strand_id
1 'polypeptide(L)'
;YNKVTNKIEMSTVRFKQRELRFLGRASISILESLGMLTVHRNLGENREYMETNNFTIVNLTLKLFGPMHEKTATIIILLFQILCSCAAFTIRYPLARVFYDI
;
A
#
# COMPACT_ATOMS: atom_id res chain seq x y z
N TYR A 1 1.37 -15.55 -3.37
CA TYR A 1 1.47 -16.06 -4.76
C TYR A 1 0.59 -17.29 -4.87
N ASN A 2 -0.44 -17.24 -5.70
CA ASN A 2 -1.34 -18.37 -5.90
C ASN A 2 -0.91 -19.14 -7.16
N LYS A 3 -0.44 -20.38 -6.97
CA LYS A 3 0.05 -21.25 -8.04
C LYS A 3 -1.05 -21.65 -9.03
N VAL A 4 -2.32 -21.62 -8.62
CA VAL A 4 -3.47 -22.03 -9.42
C VAL A 4 -3.90 -20.91 -10.36
N THR A 5 -3.95 -19.68 -9.85
CA THR A 5 -4.36 -18.51 -10.63
C THR A 5 -3.19 -17.79 -11.31
N ASN A 6 -1.95 -18.18 -10.99
CA ASN A 6 -0.70 -17.54 -11.43
C ASN A 6 -0.75 -16.01 -11.21
N LYS A 7 -1.34 -15.58 -10.09
CA LYS A 7 -1.51 -14.17 -9.72
C LYS A 7 -0.91 -13.91 -8.35
N ILE A 8 -0.49 -12.67 -8.15
CA ILE A 8 -0.13 -12.20 -6.81
C ILE A 8 -1.42 -11.77 -6.13
N GLU A 9 -1.74 -12.46 -5.04
CA GLU A 9 -2.80 -12.07 -4.13
C GLU A 9 -2.23 -11.18 -3.03
N MET A 10 -3.11 -10.38 -2.44
CA MET A 10 -2.75 -9.43 -1.40
C MET A 10 -2.22 -10.17 -0.17
N SER A 11 -1.00 -9.86 0.26
CA SER A 11 -0.45 -10.44 1.48
C SER A 11 -1.14 -9.84 2.70
N THR A 12 -1.67 -10.67 3.58
CA THR A 12 -2.33 -10.26 4.82
C THR A 12 -1.49 -10.61 6.04
N VAL A 13 -1.67 -9.84 7.10
CA VAL A 13 -1.07 -10.03 8.41
C VAL A 13 -2.19 -10.22 9.42
N ARG A 14 -2.06 -11.25 10.26
CA ARG A 14 -3.00 -11.57 11.33
C ARG A 14 -2.37 -11.26 12.67
N PHE A 15 -3.07 -10.53 13.51
CA PHE A 15 -2.65 -10.24 14.88
C PHE A 15 -3.85 -10.20 15.83
N LYS A 16 -3.57 -10.39 17.13
CA LYS A 16 -4.61 -10.31 18.16
C LYS A 16 -5.02 -8.85 18.35
N GLN A 17 -6.31 -8.58 18.32
CA GLN A 17 -6.84 -7.22 18.50
C GLN A 17 -6.46 -6.64 19.88
N ARG A 18 -6.25 -7.51 20.87
CA ARG A 18 -5.86 -7.16 22.24
C ARG A 18 -4.43 -6.63 22.36
N GLU A 19 -3.55 -7.02 21.45
CA GLU A 19 -2.15 -6.58 21.44
C GLU A 19 -1.98 -5.21 20.78
N LEU A 20 -3.02 -4.69 20.12
CA LEU A 20 -2.98 -3.36 19.54
C LEU A 20 -3.12 -2.26 20.60
N ARG A 21 -2.00 -1.54 20.76
CA ARG A 21 -1.95 -0.25 21.46
C ARG A 21 -2.77 0.80 20.74
N PHE A 22 -3.10 1.88 21.45
CA PHE A 22 -3.89 3.01 20.94
C PHE A 22 -3.35 3.57 19.62
N LEU A 23 -2.03 3.75 19.53
CA LEU A 23 -1.36 4.21 18.30
C LEU A 23 -1.60 3.27 17.12
N GLY A 24 -1.55 1.95 17.34
CA GLY A 24 -1.82 0.97 16.30
C GLY A 24 -3.26 1.05 15.79
N ARG A 25 -4.23 1.28 16.68
CA ARG A 25 -5.64 1.45 16.29
C ARG A 25 -5.86 2.75 15.52
N ALA A 26 -5.27 3.85 15.97
CA ALA A 26 -5.35 5.13 15.28
C ALA A 26 -4.75 5.04 13.87
N SER A 27 -3.55 4.47 13.71
CA SER A 27 -2.92 4.26 12.40
C SER A 27 -3.79 3.41 11.48
N ILE A 28 -4.35 2.30 11.98
CA ILE A 28 -5.25 1.47 11.18
C ILE A 28 -6.51 2.23 10.78
N SER A 29 -7.12 2.98 11.69
CA SER A 29 -8.34 3.76 11.41
C SER A 29 -8.09 4.84 10.35
N ILE A 30 -6.94 5.51 10.40
CA ILE A 30 -6.53 6.52 9.42
C ILE A 30 -6.30 5.86 8.06
N LEU A 31 -5.53 4.77 8.01
CA LEU A 31 -5.21 4.05 6.77
C LEU A 31 -6.43 3.33 6.15
N GLU A 32 -7.36 2.88 6.97
CA GLU A 32 -8.67 2.36 6.55
C GLU A 32 -9.53 3.47 5.95
N SER A 33 -9.59 4.64 6.60
CA SER A 33 -10.33 5.81 6.11
C SER A 33 -9.77 6.36 4.79
N LEU A 34 -8.44 6.29 4.62
CA LEU A 34 -7.76 6.59 3.36
C LEU A 34 -8.01 5.54 2.25
N GLY A 35 -8.71 4.44 2.55
CA GLY A 35 -8.96 3.37 1.60
C GLY A 35 -7.72 2.52 1.27
N MET A 36 -6.60 2.74 1.95
CA MET A 36 -5.34 2.03 1.67
C MET A 36 -5.31 0.63 2.30
N LEU A 37 -5.98 0.46 3.44
CA LEU A 37 -5.91 -0.74 4.24
C LEU A 37 -7.26 -1.45 4.24
N THR A 38 -7.26 -2.76 4.01
CA THR A 38 -8.46 -3.61 4.16
C THR A 38 -8.35 -4.32 5.49
N VAL A 39 -9.31 -4.10 6.37
CA VAL A 39 -9.35 -4.69 7.71
C VAL A 39 -10.50 -5.68 7.78
N HIS A 40 -10.18 -6.94 8.04
CA HIS A 40 -11.15 -7.95 8.42
C HIS A 40 -11.08 -8.16 9.93
N ARG A 41 -12.16 -7.76 10.63
CA ARG A 41 -12.30 -7.90 12.08
C ARG A 41 -13.08 -9.18 12.39
N ASN A 42 -12.83 -9.76 13.57
CA ASN A 42 -13.52 -10.96 14.10
C ASN A 42 -13.15 -12.29 13.41
N LEU A 43 -11.88 -12.53 13.13
CA LEU A 43 -11.44 -13.85 12.67
C LEU A 43 -11.14 -14.80 13.85
N GLY A 44 -11.39 -16.09 13.64
CA GLY A 44 -11.15 -17.18 14.60
C GLY A 44 -12.33 -17.49 15.53
N GLU A 45 -12.35 -18.69 16.12
CA GLU A 45 -13.44 -19.20 17.00
C GLU A 45 -13.77 -18.24 18.15
N ASN A 46 -12.78 -17.52 18.70
CA ASN A 46 -12.96 -16.58 19.80
C ASN A 46 -13.14 -15.11 19.37
N ARG A 47 -13.19 -14.79 18.07
CA ARG A 47 -13.23 -13.41 17.53
C ARG A 47 -12.08 -12.50 17.97
N GLU A 48 -10.95 -13.07 18.39
CA GLU A 48 -9.83 -12.31 18.95
C GLU A 48 -8.82 -11.81 17.91
N TYR A 49 -8.92 -12.30 16.67
CA TYR A 49 -7.97 -11.97 15.62
C TYR A 49 -8.52 -10.93 14.66
N MET A 50 -7.62 -10.05 14.24
CA MET A 50 -7.84 -9.08 13.19
C MET A 50 -6.85 -9.38 12.06
N GLU A 51 -7.34 -9.37 10.83
CA GLU A 51 -6.54 -9.57 9.63
C GLU A 51 -6.52 -8.27 8.83
N THR A 52 -5.33 -7.80 8.46
CA THR A 52 -5.15 -6.60 7.66
C THR A 52 -4.29 -6.88 6.45
N ASN A 53 -4.48 -6.19 5.33
CA ASN A 53 -3.48 -6.24 4.26
C ASN A 53 -2.14 -5.64 4.75
N ASN A 54 -1.01 -6.10 4.20
CA ASN A 54 0.28 -5.45 4.44
C ASN A 54 0.30 -4.06 3.79
N PHE A 55 0.81 -3.08 4.53
CA PHE A 55 0.99 -1.71 4.04
C PHE A 55 2.22 -1.59 3.14
N THR A 56 2.06 -2.00 1.88
CA THR A 56 3.09 -1.82 0.84
C THR A 56 2.46 -1.24 -0.41
N ILE A 57 3.25 -0.49 -1.20
CA ILE A 57 2.81 0.04 -2.50
C ILE A 57 2.29 -1.09 -3.40
N VAL A 58 2.91 -2.28 -3.33
CA VAL A 58 2.46 -3.48 -4.07
C VAL A 58 1.03 -3.86 -3.70
N ASN A 59 0.74 -4.01 -2.41
CA ASN A 59 -0.60 -4.34 -1.94
C ASN A 59 -1.62 -3.22 -2.19
N LEU A 60 -1.20 -1.96 -2.15
CA LEU A 60 -2.04 -0.82 -2.50
C LEU A 60 -2.42 -0.86 -3.99
N THR A 61 -1.46 -1.11 -4.87
CA THR A 61 -1.70 -1.30 -6.31
C THR A 61 -2.64 -2.49 -6.56
N LEU A 62 -2.42 -3.62 -5.89
CA LEU A 62 -3.32 -4.77 -5.94
C LEU A 62 -4.72 -4.46 -5.40
N LYS A 63 -4.85 -3.52 -4.45
CA LYS A 63 -6.15 -3.10 -3.91
C LYS A 63 -6.92 -2.20 -4.87
N LEU A 64 -6.22 -1.30 -5.56
CA LEU A 64 -6.83 -0.40 -6.54
C LEU A 64 -7.20 -1.11 -7.85
N PHE A 65 -6.35 -2.01 -8.33
CA PHE A 65 -6.49 -2.66 -9.64
C PHE A 65 -6.92 -4.12 -9.57
N GLY A 66 -7.00 -4.71 -8.38
CA GLY A 66 -7.34 -6.12 -8.18
C GLY A 66 -6.16 -7.10 -8.34
N PRO A 67 -6.40 -8.41 -8.19
CA PRO A 67 -5.36 -9.45 -8.28
C PRO A 67 -4.80 -9.52 -9.70
N MET A 68 -3.52 -9.18 -9.83
CA MET A 68 -2.82 -9.08 -11.10
C MET A 68 -1.59 -10.00 -11.16
N HIS A 69 -1.06 -10.18 -12.37
CA HIS A 69 0.17 -10.90 -12.58
C HIS A 69 1.36 -10.10 -12.03
N GLU A 70 2.37 -10.78 -11.50
CA GLU A 70 3.56 -10.14 -10.91
C GLU A 70 4.21 -9.12 -11.84
N LYS A 71 4.35 -9.48 -13.12
CA LYS A 71 4.90 -8.59 -14.15
C LYS A 71 4.14 -7.26 -14.24
N THR A 72 2.81 -7.30 -14.22
CA THR A 72 1.97 -6.10 -14.31
C THR A 72 2.14 -5.22 -13.09
N ALA A 73 2.15 -5.81 -11.89
CA ALA A 73 2.39 -5.06 -10.64
C ALA A 73 3.75 -4.35 -10.67
N THR A 74 4.80 -5.07 -11.08
CA THR A 74 6.15 -4.52 -11.20
C THR A 74 6.23 -3.40 -12.23
N ILE A 75 5.58 -3.54 -13.40
CA ILE A 75 5.53 -2.48 -14.41
C ILE A 75 4.86 -1.22 -13.86
N ILE A 76 3.72 -1.34 -13.16
CA ILE A 76 3.03 -0.19 -12.57
C ILE A 76 3.92 0.53 -11.55
N ILE A 77 4.65 -0.23 -10.72
CA ILE A 77 5.56 0.35 -9.73
C ILE A 77 6.74 1.04 -10.41
N LEU A 78 7.32 0.45 -11.45
CA LEU A 78 8.39 1.08 -12.22
C LEU A 78 7.92 2.38 -12.90
N LEU A 79 6.71 2.40 -13.46
CA LEU A 79 6.10 3.61 -14.01
C LEU A 79 5.92 4.68 -12.93
N PHE A 80 5.41 4.30 -11.76
CA PHE A 80 5.29 5.21 -10.62
C PHE A 80 6.65 5.77 -10.19
N GLN A 81 7.70 4.94 -10.20
CA GLN A 81 9.05 5.36 -9.87
C GLN A 81 9.64 6.34 -10.90
N ILE A 82 9.38 6.13 -12.19
CA ILE A 82 9.74 7.08 -13.25
C ILE A 82 9.01 8.41 -13.04
N LEU A 83 7.70 8.38 -12.76
CA LEU A 83 6.91 9.58 -12.50
C LEU A 83 7.42 10.36 -11.29
N CYS A 84 7.71 9.68 -10.17
CA CYS A 84 8.32 10.28 -8.99
C CYS A 84 9.69 10.87 -9.30
N SER A 85 10.48 10.20 -10.14
CA SER A 85 11.78 10.73 -10.58
C SER A 85 11.58 11.99 -11.41
N CYS A 86 10.71 11.98 -12.43
CA CYS A 86 10.36 13.15 -13.23
C CYS A 86 9.87 14.31 -12.35
N ALA A 87 9.04 14.05 -11.34
CA ALA A 87 8.59 15.05 -10.37
C ALA A 87 9.77 15.59 -9.54
N ALA A 88 10.67 14.73 -9.05
CA ALA A 88 11.86 15.15 -8.32
C ALA A 88 12.80 16.02 -9.17
N PHE A 89 13.00 15.66 -10.44
CA PHE A 89 13.72 16.47 -11.42
C PHE A 89 12.97 17.80 -11.67
N THR A 90 11.65 17.78 -11.80
CA THR A 90 10.82 18.99 -11.96
C THR A 90 10.71 19.81 -10.68
N ILE A 91 11.07 19.32 -9.50
CA ILE A 91 11.21 20.17 -8.31
C ILE A 91 12.62 20.75 -8.27
N ARG A 92 13.63 19.90 -8.49
CA ARG A 92 15.05 20.28 -8.37
C ARG A 92 15.53 21.26 -9.44
N TYR A 93 15.12 21.09 -10.70
CA TYR A 93 15.68 21.84 -11.83
C TYR A 93 14.98 23.18 -12.13
N PRO A 94 13.65 23.34 -12.04
CA PRO A 94 13.05 24.67 -12.19
C PRO A 94 13.21 25.55 -10.95
N LEU A 95 13.63 25.00 -9.79
CA LEU A 95 14.21 25.82 -8.71
C LEU A 95 15.39 26.65 -9.24
N ALA A 96 16.22 26.12 -10.14
CA ALA A 96 17.26 26.91 -10.78
C ALA A 96 16.69 27.99 -11.73
N ARG A 97 15.58 27.72 -12.43
CA ARG A 97 14.97 28.68 -13.36
C ARG A 97 14.22 29.81 -12.65
N VAL A 98 13.58 29.54 -11.51
CA VAL A 98 12.91 30.56 -10.68
C VAL A 98 13.92 31.44 -9.93
N PHE A 99 15.11 30.92 -9.58
CA PHE A 99 16.16 31.72 -8.95
C PHE A 99 17.05 32.50 -9.93
N TYR A 100 17.15 32.10 -11.20
CA TYR A 100 17.98 32.80 -12.21
C TYR A 100 17.23 33.87 -13.02
N ASP A 101 15.92 34.00 -12.85
CA ASP A 101 15.08 35.01 -13.52
C ASP A 101 14.76 36.20 -12.57
N ILE A 102 15.74 36.59 -11.73
CA ILE A 102 15.77 37.78 -10.88
C ILE A 102 17.09 38.52 -11.12
#